data_AF-A0A6G1YXL0-F1
#
_entry.id   AF-A0A6G1YXL0-F1
#
_cell.length_a   1.000
_cell.length_b   1.000
_cell.length_c   1.000
_cell.angle_alpha   90.00
_cell.angle_beta   90.00
_cell.angle_gamma   90.00
#
_symmetry.space_group_name_H-M   'P 1'
#
loop_
_entity.id
_entity.type
_entity.pdbx_description
1 polymer ?
#
loop_
_entity_poly.entity_id
_entity_poly.type
_entity_poly.pdbx_seq_one_letter_code
_entity_poly.pdbx_strand_id
1 'polypeptide(L)'
;AIELVDNGSLVGVISLQKIDRVSKNTQMGYWIGNKYWNMGIATESINLVIHHAFHVLRLHKVYANVLSTNRASIRVLEKNGLKKEGVLKHSIYKDDKFYDVLLYYRLNRRLN
;
A
#
# COMPACT_ATOMS: atom_id res chain seq x y z
N ALA A 1 -0.87 13.98 -0.06
CA ALA A 1 0.58 13.96 0.20
C ALA A 1 0.83 13.30 1.56
N ILE A 2 2.06 12.91 1.87
CA ILE A 2 2.50 12.61 3.24
C ILE A 2 3.48 13.70 3.62
N GLU A 3 3.14 14.48 4.64
CA GLU A 3 3.91 15.62 5.12
C GLU A 3 4.22 15.46 6.60
N LEU A 4 5.38 15.95 7.04
CA LEU A 4 5.67 16.00 8.47
C LEU A 4 4.80 17.07 9.15
N VAL A 5 4.25 16.74 10.31
CA VAL A 5 3.36 17.64 11.06
C VAL A 5 4.11 18.87 11.60
N ASP A 6 5.41 18.73 11.90
CA ASP A 6 6.21 19.79 12.51
C ASP A 6 6.52 20.95 11.57
N ASN A 7 6.77 20.68 10.29
CA ASN A 7 7.28 21.67 9.34
C ASN A 7 6.65 21.59 7.93
N GLY A 8 5.68 20.69 7.71
CA GLY A 8 4.99 20.54 6.43
C GLY A 8 5.86 19.97 5.30
N SER A 9 7.05 19.46 5.59
CA SER A 9 7.94 18.90 4.55
C SER A 9 7.27 17.69 3.89
N LEU A 10 7.21 17.69 2.56
CA LEU A 10 6.77 16.55 1.77
C LEU A 10 7.77 15.39 1.91
N VAL A 11 7.33 14.27 2.50
CA VAL A 11 8.18 13.08 2.74
C VAL A 11 7.77 11.87 1.91
N GLY A 12 6.60 11.93 1.28
CA GLY A 12 6.12 10.86 0.42
C GLY A 12 4.75 11.11 -0.15
N VAL A 13 4.25 10.11 -0.85
CA VAL A 13 2.90 10.09 -1.40
C VAL A 13 2.27 8.75 -1.09
N ILE A 14 0.98 8.79 -0.76
CA ILE A 14 0.11 7.63 -0.70
C ILE A 14 -1.17 7.95 -1.45
N SER A 15 -1.73 6.96 -2.13
CA SER A 15 -2.94 7.10 -2.93
C SER A 15 -3.80 5.85 -2.87
N LEU A 16 -5.11 6.06 -2.96
CA LEU A 16 -6.09 5.04 -3.32
C LEU A 16 -6.46 5.26 -4.78
N GLN A 17 -6.26 4.23 -5.59
CA GLN A 17 -6.40 4.23 -7.03
C GLN A 17 -7.42 3.16 -7.44
N LYS A 18 -7.90 3.22 -8.69
CA LYS A 18 -8.83 2.23 -9.26
C LYS A 18 -9.99 1.90 -8.31
N ILE A 19 -10.60 2.94 -7.74
CA ILE A 19 -11.72 2.76 -6.82
C ILE A 19 -12.91 2.23 -7.61
N ASP A 20 -13.24 0.96 -7.39
CA ASP A 20 -14.46 0.34 -7.88
C ASP A 20 -15.51 0.40 -6.77
N ARG A 21 -16.53 1.24 -6.97
CA ARG A 21 -17.63 1.41 -6.00
C ARG A 21 -18.63 0.27 -6.02
N VAL A 22 -18.75 -0.45 -7.13
CA VAL A 22 -19.65 -1.61 -7.26
C VAL A 22 -19.05 -2.80 -6.52
N SER A 23 -17.80 -3.14 -6.86
CA SER A 23 -17.07 -4.23 -6.21
C SER A 23 -16.50 -3.84 -4.83
N LYS A 24 -16.61 -2.56 -4.46
CA LYS A 24 -16.09 -1.98 -3.21
C LYS A 24 -14.60 -2.29 -2.99
N ASN A 25 -13.78 -2.13 -4.02
CA ASN A 25 -12.35 -2.39 -3.94
C ASN A 25 -11.50 -1.20 -4.42
N THR A 26 -10.24 -1.15 -3.99
CA THR A 26 -9.28 -0.13 -4.42
C THR A 26 -7.84 -0.62 -4.31
N GLN A 27 -7.00 -0.13 -5.21
CA GLN A 27 -5.55 -0.33 -5.18
C GLN A 27 -4.88 0.79 -4.37
N MET A 28 -4.07 0.43 -3.38
CA MET A 28 -3.22 1.37 -2.67
C MET A 28 -1.81 1.37 -3.26
N GLY A 29 -1.24 2.57 -3.46
CA GLY A 29 0.15 2.77 -3.86
C GLY A 29 0.80 3.87 -3.04
N TYR A 30 2.10 3.72 -2.72
CA TYR A 30 2.84 4.70 -1.93
C TYR A 30 4.34 4.69 -2.22
N TRP A 31 5.01 5.78 -1.87
CA TRP A 31 6.46 5.87 -1.74
C TRP A 31 6.83 6.84 -0.62
N ILE A 32 7.99 6.62 0.01
CA ILE A 32 8.59 7.50 1.02
C ILE A 32 10.00 7.85 0.55
N GLY A 33 10.43 9.10 0.71
CA GLY A 33 11.79 9.52 0.40
C GLY A 33 12.81 8.74 1.23
N ASN A 34 13.94 8.37 0.62
CA ASN A 34 14.97 7.52 1.24
C ASN A 34 15.47 8.03 2.61
N LYS A 35 15.61 9.35 2.77
CA LYS A 35 15.99 10.03 4.01
C LYS A 35 15.04 9.74 5.18
N TYR A 36 13.80 9.36 4.88
CA TYR A 36 12.72 9.16 5.84
C TYR A 36 12.35 7.68 6.03
N TRP A 37 13.16 6.76 5.50
CA TRP A 37 12.95 5.32 5.69
C TRP A 37 13.20 4.90 7.14
N ASN A 38 12.58 3.78 7.54
CA ASN A 38 12.69 3.18 8.89
C ASN A 38 12.20 4.06 10.06
N MET A 39 11.58 5.22 9.79
CA MET A 39 11.00 6.11 10.80
C MET A 39 9.52 5.81 11.12
N GLY A 40 8.97 4.70 10.63
CA GLY A 40 7.56 4.32 10.86
C GLY A 40 6.53 5.03 9.97
N ILE A 41 6.91 6.11 9.27
CA ILE A 41 6.02 6.95 8.45
C ILE A 41 5.15 6.15 7.47
N ALA A 42 5.73 5.20 6.72
CA ALA A 42 4.97 4.38 5.78
C ALA A 42 3.90 3.53 6.49
N THR A 43 4.24 2.96 7.65
CA THR A 43 3.35 2.10 8.42
C THR A 43 2.14 2.90 8.91
N GLU A 44 2.39 4.08 9.49
CA GLU A 44 1.35 4.98 9.99
C GLU A 44 0.46 5.50 8.85
N SER A 45 1.07 5.98 7.76
CA SER A 45 0.33 6.51 6.61
C SER A 45 -0.62 5.47 6.00
N ILE A 46 -0.16 4.23 5.85
CA ILE A 46 -0.98 3.14 5.32
C ILE A 46 -2.12 2.79 6.29
N ASN A 47 -1.86 2.79 7.60
CA ASN A 47 -2.89 2.52 8.59
C ASN A 47 -4.05 3.51 8.47
N LEU A 48 -3.73 4.81 8.39
CA LEU A 48 -4.69 5.89 8.23
C LEU A 48 -5.47 5.78 6.91
N VAL A 49 -4.79 5.48 5.80
CA VAL A 49 -5.43 5.35 4.48
C VAL A 49 -6.34 4.13 4.41
N ILE A 50 -5.94 3.00 4.99
CA ILE A 50 -6.81 1.81 5.10
C ILE A 50 -8.05 2.13 5.94
N HIS A 51 -7.86 2.83 7.07
CA HIS A 51 -8.98 3.26 7.91
C HIS A 51 -9.95 4.15 7.10
N HIS A 52 -9.43 5.13 6.36
CA HIS A 52 -10.24 5.97 5.48
C HIS A 52 -11.00 5.16 4.42
N ALA A 53 -10.32 4.23 3.74
CA ALA A 53 -10.93 3.37 2.72
C ALA A 53 -12.11 2.56 3.28
N PHE A 54 -11.96 2.00 4.47
CA PHE A 54 -12.98 1.14 5.08
C PHE A 54 -14.12 1.90 5.75
N HIS A 55 -13.81 2.99 6.46
CA HIS A 55 -14.78 3.68 7.31
C HIS A 55 -15.44 4.89 6.63
N VAL A 56 -14.70 5.62 5.79
CA VAL A 56 -15.22 6.80 5.09
C VAL A 56 -15.73 6.42 3.71
N LEU A 57 -14.91 5.74 2.91
CA LEU A 57 -15.29 5.33 1.55
C LEU A 57 -16.18 4.08 1.52
N ARG A 58 -16.34 3.40 2.66
CA ARG A 58 -17.14 2.18 2.83
C ARG A 58 -16.75 1.06 1.85
N LEU A 59 -15.47 0.98 1.51
CA LEU A 59 -14.93 -0.09 0.67
C LEU A 59 -14.75 -1.37 1.50
N HIS A 60 -14.74 -2.51 0.81
CA HIS A 60 -14.54 -3.83 1.38
C HIS A 60 -13.10 -4.33 1.27
N LYS A 61 -12.42 -4.06 0.14
CA LYS A 61 -11.05 -4.57 -0.12
C LYS A 61 -10.09 -3.44 -0.46
N VAL A 62 -8.96 -3.41 0.23
CA VAL A 62 -7.77 -2.64 -0.19
C VAL A 62 -6.70 -3.64 -0.62
N TYR A 63 -6.11 -3.45 -1.79
CA TYR A 63 -5.02 -4.28 -2.27
C TYR A 63 -3.81 -3.45 -2.70
N ALA A 64 -2.63 -4.05 -2.70
CA ALA A 64 -1.39 -3.40 -3.07
C ALA A 64 -0.49 -4.38 -3.83
N ASN A 65 0.29 -3.84 -4.76
CA ASN A 65 1.26 -4.60 -5.54
C ASN A 65 2.66 -4.14 -5.13
N VAL A 66 3.58 -5.09 -4.94
CA VAL A 66 4.95 -4.79 -4.51
C VAL A 66 5.93 -5.71 -5.24
N LEU A 67 7.07 -5.17 -5.69
CA LEU A 67 8.14 -6.00 -6.25
C LEU A 67 8.62 -7.01 -5.20
N SER A 68 8.84 -8.26 -5.61
CA SER A 68 9.26 -9.34 -4.71
C SER A 68 10.58 -9.06 -3.97
N THR A 69 11.42 -8.19 -4.54
CA THR A 69 12.69 -7.73 -3.98
C THR A 69 12.54 -6.60 -2.95
N ASN A 70 11.40 -5.90 -2.90
CA ASN A 70 11.18 -4.77 -1.99
C ASN A 70 10.76 -5.25 -0.58
N ARG A 71 11.73 -5.81 0.16
CA ARG A 71 11.52 -6.35 1.51
C ARG A 71 11.00 -5.32 2.51
N ALA A 72 11.39 -4.05 2.37
CA ALA A 72 10.93 -3.00 3.27
C ALA A 72 9.43 -2.74 3.12
N SER A 73 8.94 -2.58 1.88
CA SER A 73 7.52 -2.38 1.61
C SER A 73 6.69 -3.61 1.98
N ILE A 74 7.19 -4.82 1.70
CA ILE A 74 6.53 -6.09 2.12
C ILE A 74 6.27 -6.10 3.63
N ARG A 75 7.29 -5.83 4.46
CA ARG A 75 7.14 -5.77 5.92
C ARG A 75 6.14 -4.70 6.37
N VAL A 76 6.14 -3.54 5.70
CA VAL A 76 5.19 -2.45 5.99
C VAL A 76 3.74 -2.87 5.68
N LEU A 77 3.51 -3.58 4.59
CA LEU A 77 2.19 -4.11 4.23
C LEU A 77 1.72 -5.16 5.27
N GLU A 78 2.60 -6.09 5.64
CA GLU A 78 2.30 -7.14 6.62
C GLU A 78 2.01 -6.58 8.01
N LYS A 79 2.79 -5.58 8.47
CA LYS A 79 2.52 -4.85 9.72
C LYS A 79 1.15 -4.16 9.73
N ASN A 80 0.65 -3.76 8.56
CA ASN A 80 -0.69 -3.18 8.41
C ASN A 80 -1.80 -4.23 8.22
N GLY A 81 -1.48 -5.51 8.43
CA GLY A 81 -2.44 -6.60 8.37
C GLY A 81 -2.87 -6.97 6.95
N LEU A 82 -2.14 -6.52 5.91
CA LEU A 82 -2.34 -7.08 4.58
C LEU A 82 -1.74 -8.48 4.52
N LYS A 83 -2.42 -9.36 3.82
CA LYS A 83 -2.01 -10.74 3.56
C LYS A 83 -1.61 -10.89 2.11
N LYS A 84 -0.65 -11.77 1.84
CA LYS A 84 -0.28 -12.14 0.48
C LYS A 84 -1.44 -12.90 -0.19
N GLU A 85 -1.85 -12.44 -1.37
CA GLU A 85 -2.89 -13.06 -2.20
C GLU A 85 -2.28 -13.95 -3.30
N GLY A 86 -1.17 -13.51 -3.90
CA GLY A 86 -0.60 -14.18 -5.06
C GLY A 86 0.72 -13.60 -5.52
N VAL A 87 1.23 -14.14 -6.62
CA VAL A 87 2.46 -13.70 -7.29
C VAL A 87 2.21 -13.64 -8.78
N LEU A 88 2.46 -12.48 -9.38
CA LEU A 88 2.55 -12.33 -10.83
C LEU A 88 4.01 -12.57 -11.23
N LYS A 89 4.25 -13.69 -11.90
CA LYS A 89 5.59 -14.08 -12.34
C LYS A 89 6.07 -13.20 -13.49
N HIS A 90 7.30 -12.71 -13.39
CA HIS A 90 7.98 -11.93 -14.44
C HIS A 90 7.14 -10.73 -14.94
N SER A 91 6.38 -10.11 -14.05
CA SER A 91 5.38 -9.10 -14.38
C SER A 91 5.97 -7.72 -14.68
N ILE A 92 7.22 -7.47 -14.27
CA ILE A 92 7.91 -6.18 -14.47
C ILE A 92 9.27 -6.46 -15.10
N TYR A 93 9.58 -5.77 -16.19
CA TYR A 93 10.92 -5.75 -16.78
C TYR A 93 11.62 -4.44 -16.40
N LYS A 94 12.79 -4.54 -15.80
CA LYS A 94 13.62 -3.40 -15.37
C LYS A 94 15.09 -3.83 -15.30
N ASP A 95 16.03 -2.95 -15.62
CA ASP A 95 17.47 -3.21 -15.48
C ASP A 95 17.89 -4.56 -16.12
N ASP A 96 17.38 -4.81 -17.33
CA ASP A 96 17.55 -6.05 -18.12
C ASP A 96 17.10 -7.35 -17.45
N LYS A 97 16.22 -7.26 -16.44
CA LYS A 97 15.74 -8.41 -15.66
C LYS A 97 14.23 -8.38 -15.50
N PHE A 98 13.64 -9.57 -15.43
CA PHE A 98 12.25 -9.74 -15.05
C PHE A 98 12.11 -9.89 -13.53
N TYR A 99 11.13 -9.21 -12.96
CA TYR A 99 10.81 -9.24 -11.54
C TYR A 99 9.38 -9.72 -11.32
N ASP A 100 9.23 -10.53 -10.28
CA ASP A 100 7.92 -10.92 -9.77
C ASP A 100 7.27 -9.76 -9.01
N VAL A 101 5.94 -9.66 -9.14
CA VAL A 101 5.12 -8.76 -8.32
C VAL A 101 4.31 -9.60 -7.33
N LEU A 102 4.41 -9.28 -6.05
CA LEU A 102 3.59 -9.86 -5.00
C LEU A 102 2.32 -9.04 -4.86
N LEU A 103 1.19 -9.75 -4.76
CA LEU A 103 -0.12 -9.18 -4.53
C LEU A 103 -0.47 -9.30 -3.05
N TYR A 104 -0.88 -8.20 -2.44
CA TYR A 104 -1.29 -8.13 -1.04
C TYR A 104 -2.69 -7.53 -0.93
N TYR A 105 -3.44 -7.94 0.08
CA TYR A 105 -4.78 -7.42 0.33
C TYR A 105 -5.13 -7.38 1.81
N ARG A 106 -6.09 -6.53 2.16
CA ARG A 106 -6.81 -6.55 3.44
C ARG A 106 -8.30 -6.38 3.19
N LEU A 107 -9.10 -7.15 3.92
CA LEU A 107 -10.56 -7.08 3.90
C LEU A 107 -11.09 -6.32 5.12
N ASN A 108 -12.16 -5.58 4.90
CA ASN A 108 -12.97 -4.98 5.95
C ASN A 108 -13.88 -6.04 6.56
N ARG A 109 -13.56 -6.48 7.78
CA ARG A 109 -14.29 -7.54 8.49
C ARG A 109 -15.68 -7.14 8.98
N ARG A 110 -16.07 -5.86 8.88
CA ARG A 110 -17.39 -5.37 9.32
C ARG A 110 -18.50 -5.50 8.27
N LEU A 111 -18.18 -5.96 7.06
CA LEU A 111 -19.14 -6.16 5.97
C LEU A 111 -19.49 -7.65 5.74
N ASN A 112 -19.08 -8.52 6.66
CA ASN A 112 -19.52 -9.91 6.73
C ASN A 112 -20.62 -10.06 7.78
#